data_AF-A0A0Q2UWC0-F1
#
_entry.id   AF-A0A0Q2UWC0-F1
#
_cell.length_a   1.000
_cell.length_b   1.000
_cell.length_c   1.000
_cell.angle_alpha   90.00
_cell.angle_beta   90.00
_cell.angle_gamma   90.00
#
_symmetry.space_group_name_H-M   'P 1'
#
loop_
_entity.id
_entity.type
_entity.pdbx_description
1 polymer ?
#
loop_
_entity_poly.entity_id
_entity_poly.type
_entity_poly.pdbx_seq_one_letter_code
_entity_poly.pdbx_strand_id
1 'polypeptide(L)'
;MWSWISVAVSGLISISAFENNKLTHALVFKVTSLALLLYITVTHAAAASAPVVWVAVGLCAALLADALHLLQWRPKLCFGAFLLSQLFYSKAFWVQISGAIVWWLPALLIATSIVAFFLLLPQLDTLIFPVTIMGIMLLHMAWAAGEVWLKLPSDASLAGFVGSLVLMLSALLLAIHDYRHPLPLGQYLISGSYLLAQGLIVASVVLLP
;
A
#
# COMPACT_ATOMS: atom_id res chain seq x y z
N MET A 1 17.07 -3.93 13.62
CA MET A 1 17.46 -4.91 12.56
C MET A 1 16.67 -6.22 12.66
N TRP A 2 16.61 -6.88 13.81
CA TRP A 2 15.85 -8.13 14.02
C TRP A 2 14.33 -8.02 13.79
N SER A 3 13.74 -6.86 14.06
CA SER A 3 12.31 -6.57 13.83
C SER A 3 11.92 -6.63 12.34
N TRP A 4 12.75 -6.11 11.44
CA TRP A 4 12.54 -6.14 10.00
C TRP A 4 12.63 -7.56 9.41
N ILE A 5 13.56 -8.38 9.94
CA ILE A 5 13.67 -9.80 9.56
C ILE A 5 12.42 -10.57 10.02
N SER A 6 11.90 -10.27 11.22
CA SER A 6 10.66 -10.87 11.72
C SER A 6 9.44 -10.51 10.86
N VAL A 7 9.34 -9.27 10.39
CA VAL A 7 8.30 -8.84 9.44
C VAL A 7 8.42 -9.61 8.12
N ALA A 8 9.63 -9.71 7.55
CA ALA A 8 9.86 -10.41 6.28
C ALA A 8 9.53 -11.90 6.39
N VAL A 9 9.96 -12.57 7.47
CA VAL A 9 9.69 -13.99 7.71
C VAL A 9 8.20 -14.24 7.96
N SER A 10 7.55 -13.43 8.79
CA SER A 10 6.10 -13.53 9.03
C SER A 10 5.31 -13.31 7.74
N GLY A 11 5.75 -12.35 6.92
CA GLY A 11 5.25 -12.10 5.58
C GLY A 11 5.32 -13.32 4.66
N LEU A 12 6.51 -13.91 4.52
CA LEU A 12 6.71 -15.09 3.67
C LEU A 12 5.87 -16.29 4.12
N ILE A 13 5.71 -16.47 5.44
CA ILE A 13 4.86 -17.54 6.00
C ILE A 13 3.38 -17.26 5.71
N SER A 14 2.91 -16.01 5.79
CA SER A 14 1.54 -15.63 5.42
C SER A 14 1.24 -16.01 3.98
N ILE A 15 2.16 -15.69 3.08
CA ILE A 15 2.01 -15.94 1.66
C ILE A 15 1.98 -17.45 1.38
N SER A 16 2.89 -18.22 2.00
CA SER A 16 2.92 -19.68 1.89
C SER A 16 1.68 -20.35 2.49
N ALA A 17 1.12 -19.81 3.56
CA ALA A 17 -0.10 -20.33 4.18
C ALA A 17 -1.36 -20.08 3.33
N PHE A 18 -1.38 -18.98 2.55
CA PHE A 18 -2.51 -18.63 1.68
C PHE A 18 -2.61 -19.58 0.49
N GLU A 19 -1.49 -19.95 -0.14
CA GLU A 19 -1.49 -20.93 -1.25
C GLU A 19 -1.88 -22.34 -0.79
N ASN A 20 -1.57 -22.69 0.46
CA ASN A 20 -1.98 -23.95 1.06
C ASN A 20 -3.47 -23.99 1.49
N ASN A 21 -4.29 -23.02 1.05
CA ASN A 21 -5.73 -22.89 1.37
C ASN A 21 -6.04 -22.80 2.87
N LYS A 22 -5.06 -22.45 3.71
CA LYS A 22 -5.25 -22.26 5.17
C LYS A 22 -5.49 -20.79 5.46
N LEU A 23 -6.67 -20.31 5.08
CA LEU A 23 -7.08 -18.90 5.20
C LEU A 23 -6.89 -18.33 6.62
N THR A 24 -7.15 -19.12 7.66
CA THR A 24 -6.94 -18.69 9.06
C THR A 24 -5.48 -18.46 9.40
N HIS A 25 -4.55 -19.25 8.86
CA HIS A 25 -3.12 -19.11 9.12
C HIS A 25 -2.56 -17.93 8.32
N ALA A 26 -2.99 -17.78 7.07
CA ALA A 26 -2.64 -16.63 6.26
C ALA A 26 -3.09 -15.31 6.90
N LEU A 27 -4.30 -15.27 7.48
CA LEU A 27 -4.80 -14.12 8.26
C LEU A 27 -3.85 -13.76 9.40
N VAL A 28 -3.55 -14.74 10.26
CA VAL A 28 -2.76 -14.52 11.47
C VAL A 28 -1.38 -14.00 11.09
N PHE A 29 -0.75 -14.56 10.07
CA PHE A 29 0.57 -14.11 9.63
C PHE A 29 0.53 -12.75 8.92
N LYS A 30 -0.53 -12.44 8.14
CA LYS A 30 -0.67 -11.13 7.49
C LYS A 30 -0.90 -10.02 8.53
N VAL A 31 -1.85 -10.25 9.44
CA VAL A 31 -2.17 -9.34 10.55
C VAL A 31 -0.97 -9.16 11.47
N THR A 32 -0.24 -10.23 11.81
CA THR A 32 0.97 -10.09 12.65
C THR A 32 2.06 -9.32 11.92
N SER A 33 2.30 -9.55 10.62
CA SER A 33 3.31 -8.78 9.86
C SER A 33 3.02 -7.27 9.86
N LEU A 34 1.75 -6.88 9.68
CA LEU A 34 1.31 -5.48 9.76
C LEU A 34 1.34 -4.94 11.19
N ALA A 35 0.98 -5.74 12.20
CA ALA A 35 1.08 -5.35 13.60
C ALA A 35 2.52 -5.12 14.04
N LEU A 36 3.47 -5.93 13.53
CA LEU A 36 4.90 -5.71 13.74
C LEU A 36 5.37 -4.40 13.07
N LEU A 37 4.90 -4.11 11.86
CA LEU A 37 5.20 -2.83 11.19
C LEU A 37 4.66 -1.64 12.00
N LEU A 38 3.45 -1.74 12.56
CA LEU A 38 2.89 -0.74 13.45
C LEU A 38 3.74 -0.58 14.71
N TYR A 39 4.14 -1.69 15.33
CA TYR A 39 5.03 -1.66 16.49
C TYR A 39 6.36 -0.95 16.18
N ILE A 40 6.94 -1.21 15.00
CA ILE A 40 8.17 -0.54 14.55
C ILE A 40 7.92 0.97 14.39
N THR A 41 6.81 1.39 13.78
CA THR A 41 6.50 2.83 13.65
C THR A 41 6.40 3.55 15.00
N VAL A 42 5.81 2.91 16.01
CA VAL A 42 5.61 3.53 17.34
C VAL A 42 6.89 3.55 18.17
N THR A 43 7.75 2.54 18.03
CA THR A 43 8.93 2.38 18.89
C THR A 43 10.22 2.96 18.30
N HIS A 44 10.34 2.99 16.96
CA HIS A 44 11.56 3.41 16.29
C HIS A 44 11.45 4.79 15.61
N ALA A 45 10.28 5.42 15.57
CA ALA A 45 10.19 6.80 15.11
C ALA A 45 10.89 7.72 16.12
N ALA A 46 11.90 8.47 15.65
CA ALA A 46 12.70 9.36 16.49
C ALA A 46 11.89 10.47 17.18
N ALA A 47 10.77 10.88 16.56
CA ALA A 47 9.78 11.78 17.14
C ALA A 47 8.37 11.42 16.67
N ALA A 48 7.36 11.65 17.51
CA ALA A 48 5.95 11.56 17.12
C ALA A 48 5.54 12.76 16.24
N SER A 49 6.18 12.87 15.08
CA SER A 49 5.87 13.89 14.09
C SER A 49 4.53 13.58 13.41
N ALA A 50 3.86 14.63 12.91
CA ALA A 50 2.58 14.49 12.22
C ALA A 50 2.52 13.35 11.17
N PRO A 51 3.52 13.15 10.27
CA PRO A 51 3.48 12.05 9.30
C PRO A 51 3.50 10.66 9.94
N VAL A 52 4.18 10.47 11.08
CA VAL A 52 4.25 9.19 11.80
C VAL A 52 2.86 8.77 12.27
N VAL A 53 2.11 9.70 12.84
CA VAL A 53 0.74 9.44 13.34
C VAL A 53 -0.18 9.07 12.19
N TRP A 54 -0.11 9.78 11.06
CA TRP A 54 -0.94 9.49 9.89
C TRP A 54 -0.62 8.13 9.27
N VAL A 55 0.65 7.73 9.20
CA VAL A 55 1.03 6.39 8.75
C VAL A 55 0.58 5.31 9.73
N ALA A 56 0.72 5.52 11.04
CA ALA A 56 0.24 4.57 12.04
C ALA A 56 -1.29 4.36 11.95
N VAL A 57 -2.06 5.45 11.81
CA VAL A 57 -3.52 5.39 11.62
C VAL A 57 -3.88 4.73 10.28
N GLY A 58 -3.11 4.99 9.22
CA GLY A 58 -3.23 4.30 7.94
C GLY A 58 -2.97 2.80 8.02
N LEU A 59 -2.00 2.37 8.83
CA LEU A 59 -1.71 0.96 9.09
C LEU A 59 -2.83 0.29 9.89
N CYS A 60 -3.40 0.97 10.88
CA CYS A 60 -4.59 0.49 11.60
C CYS A 60 -5.77 0.29 10.65
N ALA A 61 -5.99 1.23 9.72
CA ALA A 61 -7.03 1.11 8.70
C ALA A 61 -6.74 -0.05 7.73
N ALA A 62 -5.48 -0.25 7.33
CA ALA A 62 -5.07 -1.38 6.48
C ALA A 62 -5.29 -2.74 7.17
N LEU A 63 -4.93 -2.84 8.46
CA LEU A 63 -5.20 -4.01 9.29
C LEU A 63 -6.69 -4.34 9.35
N LEU A 64 -7.53 -3.32 9.56
CA LEU A 64 -8.97 -3.49 9.58
C LEU A 64 -9.51 -3.90 8.20
N ALA A 65 -8.98 -3.30 7.12
CA ALA A 65 -9.34 -3.64 5.74
C ALA A 65 -9.01 -5.10 5.41
N ASP A 66 -7.81 -5.56 5.77
CA ASP A 66 -7.35 -6.94 5.57
C ASP A 66 -8.17 -7.94 6.41
N ALA A 67 -8.52 -7.60 7.65
CA ALA A 67 -9.39 -8.42 8.49
C ALA A 67 -10.80 -8.54 7.89
N LEU A 68 -11.38 -7.43 7.42
CA LEU A 68 -12.68 -7.43 6.74
C LEU A 68 -12.64 -8.18 5.40
N HIS A 69 -11.53 -8.09 4.67
CA HIS A 69 -11.37 -8.77 3.38
C HIS A 69 -11.43 -10.28 3.56
N LEU A 70 -10.70 -10.81 4.55
CA LEU A 70 -10.67 -12.26 4.76
C LEU A 70 -11.95 -12.80 5.39
N LEU A 71 -12.62 -12.01 6.23
CA LEU A 71 -13.88 -12.44 6.85
C LEU A 71 -15.04 -12.47 5.86
N GLN A 72 -14.89 -11.90 4.65
CA GLN A 72 -15.90 -11.84 3.58
C GLN A 72 -17.27 -11.25 4.01
N TRP A 73 -17.35 -10.68 5.23
CA TRP A 73 -18.62 -10.26 5.83
C TRP A 73 -19.24 -9.07 5.11
N ARG A 74 -18.43 -8.13 4.61
CA ARG A 74 -18.89 -6.86 4.01
C ARG A 74 -17.89 -6.32 2.97
N PRO A 75 -17.94 -6.77 1.70
CA PRO A 75 -16.97 -6.36 0.67
C PRO A 75 -16.95 -4.83 0.43
N LYS A 76 -18.10 -4.15 0.57
CA LYS A 76 -18.19 -2.68 0.45
C LYS A 76 -17.45 -1.94 1.57
N LEU A 77 -17.51 -2.45 2.81
CA LEU A 77 -16.79 -1.86 3.95
C LEU A 77 -15.29 -2.15 3.87
N CYS A 78 -14.91 -3.35 3.42
CA CYS A 78 -13.52 -3.70 3.13
C CYS A 78 -12.91 -2.71 2.12
N PHE A 79 -13.59 -2.48 1.00
CA PHE A 79 -13.17 -1.51 -0.01
C PHE A 79 -13.03 -0.10 0.58
N GLY A 80 -14.01 0.36 1.36
CA GLY A 80 -13.94 1.65 2.04
C GLY A 80 -12.76 1.78 3.01
N ALA A 81 -12.43 0.71 3.76
CA ALA A 81 -11.30 0.69 4.68
C ALA A 81 -9.95 0.75 3.94
N PHE A 82 -9.82 0.07 2.80
CA PHE A 82 -8.63 0.18 1.94
C PHE A 82 -8.44 1.61 1.40
N LEU A 83 -9.51 2.24 0.92
CA LEU A 83 -9.47 3.64 0.48
C LEU A 83 -9.09 4.57 1.63
N LEU A 84 -9.64 4.35 2.81
CA LEU A 84 -9.35 5.16 3.98
C LEU A 84 -7.87 5.06 4.39
N SER A 85 -7.29 3.86 4.33
CA SER A 85 -5.86 3.64 4.56
C SER A 85 -5.00 4.45 3.57
N GLN A 86 -5.32 4.39 2.28
CA GLN A 86 -4.63 5.16 1.23
C GLN A 86 -4.76 6.66 1.44
N LEU A 87 -5.93 7.15 1.87
CA LEU A 87 -6.14 8.56 2.21
C LEU A 87 -5.28 9.01 3.39
N PHE A 88 -5.15 8.19 4.43
CA PHE A 88 -4.29 8.51 5.57
C PHE A 88 -2.81 8.52 5.17
N TYR A 89 -2.36 7.59 4.34
CA TYR A 89 -1.00 7.62 3.79
C TYR A 89 -0.76 8.85 2.91
N SER A 90 -1.68 9.16 2.01
CA SER A 90 -1.60 10.37 1.18
C SER A 90 -1.51 11.63 2.04
N LYS A 91 -2.32 11.73 3.10
CA LYS A 91 -2.26 12.85 4.05
C LYS A 91 -0.92 12.91 4.80
N ALA A 92 -0.34 11.77 5.15
CA ALA A 92 0.99 11.72 5.77
C ALA A 92 2.07 12.35 4.89
N PHE A 93 2.02 12.11 3.57
CA PHE A 93 2.95 12.72 2.61
C PHE A 93 2.63 14.20 2.37
N TRP A 94 1.36 14.56 2.23
CA TRP A 94 0.95 15.96 2.00
C TRP A 94 1.38 16.92 3.10
N VAL A 95 1.34 16.49 4.36
CA VAL A 95 1.77 17.33 5.49
C VAL A 95 3.27 17.66 5.45
N GLN A 96 4.07 16.86 4.73
CA GLN A 96 5.51 17.10 4.55
C GLN A 96 5.83 18.05 3.39
N ILE A 97 4.86 18.32 2.51
CA ILE A 97 5.07 19.17 1.33
C ILE A 97 4.98 20.63 1.76
N SER A 98 6.02 21.40 1.44
CA SER A 98 6.04 22.85 1.59
C SER A 98 6.58 23.50 0.31
N GLY A 99 5.84 24.46 -0.25
CA GLY A 99 6.25 25.22 -1.44
C GLY A 99 5.52 24.87 -2.74
N ALA A 100 6.10 25.25 -3.87
CA ALA A 100 5.48 25.13 -5.19
C ALA A 100 5.48 23.68 -5.74
N ILE A 101 4.36 23.26 -6.31
CA ILE A 101 4.14 21.91 -6.87
C ILE A 101 4.89 21.73 -8.19
N VAL A 102 5.45 20.55 -8.42
CA VAL A 102 6.21 20.22 -9.63
C VAL A 102 5.32 19.47 -10.63
N TRP A 103 4.76 20.19 -11.61
CA TRP A 103 3.71 19.69 -12.49
C TRP A 103 4.08 18.55 -13.46
N TRP A 104 5.37 18.30 -13.73
CA TRP A 104 5.75 17.22 -14.65
C TRP A 104 5.52 15.82 -14.06
N LEU A 105 5.65 15.66 -12.74
CA LEU A 105 5.45 14.39 -12.05
C LEU A 105 3.99 13.92 -12.05
N PRO A 106 2.99 14.74 -11.65
CA PRO A 106 1.59 14.34 -11.79
C PRO A 106 1.19 14.12 -13.25
N ALA A 107 1.73 14.90 -14.20
CA ALA A 107 1.47 14.67 -15.62
C ALA A 107 1.94 13.28 -16.08
N LEU A 108 3.13 12.84 -15.66
CA LEU A 108 3.65 11.51 -15.96
C LEU A 108 2.81 10.39 -15.30
N LEU A 109 2.45 10.56 -14.02
CA LEU A 109 1.62 9.59 -13.29
C LEU A 109 0.23 9.46 -13.91
N ILE A 110 -0.39 10.57 -14.32
CA ILE A 110 -1.68 10.57 -14.99
C ILE A 110 -1.57 9.87 -16.35
N ALA A 111 -0.55 10.21 -17.15
CA ALA A 111 -0.36 9.59 -18.46
C ALA A 111 -0.18 8.06 -18.35
N THR A 112 0.69 7.60 -17.45
CA THR A 112 0.90 6.16 -17.21
C THR A 112 -0.34 5.46 -16.69
N SER A 113 -1.11 6.12 -15.80
CA SER A 113 -2.34 5.56 -15.24
C SER A 113 -3.46 5.48 -16.26
N ILE A 114 -3.58 6.46 -17.15
CA ILE A 114 -4.52 6.42 -18.28
C ILE A 114 -4.17 5.24 -19.19
N VAL A 115 -2.89 5.08 -19.57
CA VAL A 115 -2.45 3.95 -20.39
C VAL A 115 -2.77 2.61 -19.72
N ALA A 116 -2.44 2.47 -18.43
CA ALA A 116 -2.76 1.26 -17.67
C ALA A 116 -4.27 0.99 -17.61
N PHE A 117 -5.08 2.04 -17.41
CA PHE A 117 -6.54 1.94 -17.38
C PHE A 117 -7.10 1.48 -18.73
N PHE A 118 -6.66 2.05 -19.85
CA PHE A 118 -7.11 1.63 -21.19
C PHE A 118 -6.72 0.18 -21.53
N LEU A 119 -5.55 -0.28 -21.08
CA LEU A 119 -5.14 -1.68 -21.24
C LEU A 119 -6.02 -2.66 -20.44
N LEU A 120 -6.55 -2.20 -19.30
CA LEU A 120 -7.45 -2.97 -18.45
C LEU A 120 -8.93 -2.81 -18.82
N LEU A 121 -9.31 -1.74 -19.50
CA LEU A 121 -10.68 -1.43 -19.90
C LEU A 121 -11.41 -2.60 -20.61
N PRO A 122 -10.84 -3.32 -21.59
CA PRO A 122 -11.53 -4.44 -22.24
C PRO A 122 -11.78 -5.64 -21.30
N GLN A 123 -11.21 -5.63 -20.09
CA GLN A 123 -11.28 -6.72 -19.12
C GLN A 123 -12.13 -6.36 -17.90
N LEU A 124 -12.35 -5.06 -17.67
CA LEU A 124 -13.14 -4.52 -16.57
C LEU A 124 -14.50 -4.14 -17.13
N ASP A 125 -15.43 -5.06 -17.37
CA ASP A 125 -16.73 -4.71 -17.98
C ASP A 125 -17.80 -4.34 -16.93
N THR A 126 -17.75 -4.98 -15.75
CA THR A 126 -18.76 -4.82 -14.68
C THR A 126 -18.24 -4.13 -13.41
N LEU A 127 -16.92 -4.07 -13.21
CA LEU A 127 -16.28 -3.57 -11.99
C LEU A 127 -15.30 -2.42 -12.25
N ILE A 128 -15.54 -1.65 -13.33
CA ILE A 128 -14.78 -0.43 -13.66
C ILE A 128 -14.75 0.53 -12.47
N PHE A 129 -15.88 0.71 -11.80
CA PHE A 129 -16.04 1.75 -10.79
C PHE A 129 -15.17 1.52 -9.53
N PRO A 130 -15.15 0.33 -8.91
CA PRO A 130 -14.20 0.04 -7.83
C PRO A 130 -12.73 0.22 -8.24
N VAL A 131 -12.36 -0.25 -9.43
CA VAL A 131 -10.96 -0.21 -9.90
C VAL A 131 -10.52 1.22 -10.20
N THR A 132 -11.37 2.04 -10.82
CA THR A 132 -11.05 3.45 -11.10
C THR A 132 -10.89 4.25 -9.82
N ILE A 133 -11.79 4.10 -8.84
CA ILE A 133 -11.70 4.82 -7.57
C ILE A 133 -10.41 4.45 -6.84
N MET A 134 -10.08 3.16 -6.76
CA MET A 134 -8.84 2.71 -6.14
C MET A 134 -7.61 3.23 -6.89
N GLY A 135 -7.63 3.20 -8.23
CA GLY A 135 -6.55 3.74 -9.06
C GLY A 135 -6.33 5.24 -8.85
N ILE A 136 -7.41 6.03 -8.79
CA ILE A 136 -7.33 7.49 -8.52
C ILE A 136 -6.74 7.74 -7.13
N MET A 137 -7.13 6.98 -6.10
CA MET A 137 -6.57 7.14 -4.75
C MET A 137 -5.08 6.79 -4.70
N LEU A 138 -4.68 5.69 -5.36
CA LEU A 138 -3.27 5.28 -5.44
C LEU A 138 -2.44 6.29 -6.24
N LEU A 139 -2.99 6.84 -7.32
CA LEU A 139 -2.37 7.92 -8.09
C LEU A 139 -2.15 9.15 -7.22
N HIS A 140 -3.17 9.56 -6.48
CA HIS A 140 -3.08 10.70 -5.57
C HIS A 140 -2.03 10.49 -4.47
N MET A 141 -1.97 9.29 -3.90
CA MET A 141 -0.95 8.92 -2.94
C MET A 141 0.46 8.92 -3.55
N ALA A 142 0.64 8.33 -4.74
CA ALA A 142 1.94 8.27 -5.42
C ALA A 142 2.43 9.66 -5.84
N TRP A 143 1.51 10.55 -6.25
CA TRP A 143 1.84 11.94 -6.50
C TRP A 143 2.33 12.64 -5.23
N ALA A 144 1.60 12.53 -4.13
CA ALA A 144 2.00 13.13 -2.85
C ALA A 144 3.38 12.63 -2.40
N ALA A 145 3.64 11.32 -2.47
CA ALA A 145 4.94 10.74 -2.12
C ALA A 145 6.06 11.20 -3.08
N GLY A 146 5.76 11.33 -4.38
CA GLY A 146 6.72 11.82 -5.37
C GLY A 146 7.10 13.29 -5.16
N GLU A 147 6.14 14.15 -4.80
CA GLU A 147 6.42 15.54 -4.45
C GLU A 147 7.29 15.65 -3.20
N VAL A 148 7.05 14.82 -2.17
CA VAL A 148 7.92 14.76 -0.98
C VAL A 148 9.35 14.40 -1.37
N TRP A 149 9.54 13.42 -2.25
CA TRP A 149 10.87 13.02 -2.73
C TRP A 149 11.57 14.12 -3.54
N LEU A 150 10.83 14.84 -4.40
CA LEU A 150 11.40 15.95 -5.17
C LEU A 150 11.79 17.15 -4.31
N LYS A 151 11.10 17.38 -3.19
CA LYS A 151 11.36 18.53 -2.30
C LYS A 151 12.40 18.24 -1.24
N LEU A 152 12.30 17.09 -0.58
CA LEU A 152 13.26 16.62 0.41
C LEU A 152 13.86 15.31 -0.08
N PRO A 153 14.86 15.35 -0.99
CA PRO A 153 15.53 14.15 -1.46
C PRO A 153 16.30 13.52 -0.30
N SER A 154 15.79 12.41 0.21
CA SER A 154 16.39 11.61 1.29
C SER A 154 16.09 10.14 1.04
N ASP A 155 16.86 9.25 1.67
CA ASP A 155 16.61 7.81 1.56
C ASP A 155 15.20 7.44 2.09
N ALA A 156 14.72 8.19 3.08
CA ALA A 156 13.40 8.07 3.64
C ALA A 156 12.30 8.44 2.61
N SER A 157 12.40 9.58 1.95
CA SER A 157 11.40 10.01 0.97
C SER A 157 11.40 9.14 -0.29
N LEU A 158 12.57 8.64 -0.70
CA LEU A 158 12.70 7.67 -1.79
C LEU A 158 11.99 6.36 -1.43
N ALA A 159 12.19 5.84 -0.21
CA ALA A 159 11.49 4.65 0.26
C ALA A 159 9.96 4.85 0.23
N GLY A 160 9.46 6.02 0.64
CA GLY A 160 8.03 6.34 0.60
C GLY A 160 7.47 6.37 -0.83
N PHE A 161 8.20 6.99 -1.76
CA PHE A 161 7.80 7.04 -3.17
C PHE A 161 7.81 5.66 -3.82
N VAL A 162 8.90 4.89 -3.68
CA VAL A 162 8.97 3.52 -4.20
C VAL A 162 7.90 2.63 -3.55
N GLY A 163 7.65 2.79 -2.24
CA GLY A 163 6.57 2.08 -1.54
C GLY A 163 5.19 2.36 -2.13
N SER A 164 4.90 3.62 -2.47
CA SER A 164 3.63 4.00 -3.12
C SER A 164 3.48 3.41 -4.52
N LEU A 165 4.56 3.35 -5.31
CA LEU A 165 4.55 2.73 -6.64
C LEU A 165 4.38 1.21 -6.56
N VAL A 166 5.04 0.55 -5.61
CA VAL A 166 4.86 -0.88 -5.38
C VAL A 166 3.44 -1.16 -4.90
N LEU A 167 2.84 -0.30 -4.07
CA LEU A 167 1.44 -0.44 -3.65
C LEU A 167 0.49 -0.34 -4.85
N MET A 168 0.75 0.62 -5.74
CA MET A 168 0.00 0.78 -6.99
C MET A 168 0.12 -0.45 -7.89
N LEU A 169 1.33 -0.98 -8.07
CA LEU A 169 1.58 -2.20 -8.84
C LEU A 169 0.87 -3.41 -8.19
N SER A 170 0.91 -3.52 -6.87
CA SER A 170 0.23 -4.58 -6.13
C SER A 170 -1.29 -4.57 -6.34
N ALA A 171 -1.89 -3.38 -6.35
CA ALA A 171 -3.33 -3.21 -6.60
C ALA A 171 -3.68 -3.51 -8.08
N LEU A 172 -2.79 -3.16 -9.00
CA LEU A 172 -2.91 -3.51 -10.42
C LEU A 172 -2.87 -5.03 -10.62
N LEU A 173 -1.92 -5.71 -9.98
CA LEU A 173 -1.79 -7.16 -10.03
C LEU A 173 -3.01 -7.86 -9.41
N LEU A 174 -3.55 -7.33 -8.32
CA LEU A 174 -4.79 -7.82 -7.71
C LEU A 174 -5.96 -7.69 -8.68
N ALA A 175 -6.12 -6.53 -9.34
CA ALA A 175 -7.15 -6.35 -10.35
C ALA A 175 -7.00 -7.32 -11.53
N ILE A 176 -5.76 -7.58 -11.98
CA ILE A 176 -5.53 -8.56 -13.06
C ILE A 176 -5.85 -9.98 -12.60
N HIS A 177 -5.44 -10.38 -11.39
CA HIS A 177 -5.64 -11.73 -10.88
C HIS A 177 -7.12 -12.04 -10.61
N ASP A 178 -7.84 -11.13 -9.97
CA ASP A 178 -9.24 -11.33 -9.61
C ASP A 178 -10.18 -11.20 -10.82
N TYR A 179 -9.83 -10.38 -11.83
CA TYR A 179 -10.75 -10.06 -12.93
C TYR A 179 -10.38 -10.62 -14.31
N ARG A 180 -9.11 -10.95 -14.58
CA ARG A 180 -8.70 -11.48 -15.91
C ARG A 180 -8.59 -13.00 -15.90
N HIS A 181 -7.60 -13.52 -15.18
CA HIS A 181 -7.33 -14.95 -15.05
C HIS A 181 -6.51 -15.17 -13.78
N PRO A 182 -6.77 -16.26 -13.02
CA PRO A 182 -5.96 -16.58 -11.86
C PRO A 182 -4.54 -16.90 -12.33
N LEU A 183 -3.65 -15.93 -12.17
CA LEU A 183 -2.22 -16.11 -12.42
C LEU A 183 -1.70 -17.26 -11.54
N PRO A 184 -0.96 -18.25 -12.08
CA PRO A 184 -0.25 -19.21 -11.24
C PRO A 184 0.75 -18.42 -10.39
N LEU A 185 0.72 -18.57 -9.06
CA LEU A 185 1.47 -17.77 -8.07
C LEU A 185 1.04 -16.29 -7.93
N GLY A 186 -0.08 -15.87 -8.51
CA GLY A 186 -0.53 -14.46 -8.43
C GLY A 186 -0.66 -13.95 -6.99
N GLN A 187 -1.14 -14.81 -6.10
CA GLN A 187 -1.29 -14.48 -4.68
C GLN A 187 0.05 -14.24 -3.96
N TYR A 188 1.16 -14.88 -4.41
CA TYR A 188 2.51 -14.58 -3.89
C TYR A 188 2.96 -13.21 -4.31
N LEU A 189 2.81 -12.92 -5.61
CA LEU A 189 3.24 -11.65 -6.15
C LEU A 189 2.47 -10.50 -5.51
N ILE A 190 1.15 -10.62 -5.42
CA ILE A 190 0.27 -9.59 -4.86
C ILE A 190 0.55 -9.39 -3.36
N SER A 191 0.54 -10.46 -2.57
CA SER A 191 0.72 -10.35 -1.12
C SER A 191 2.14 -9.93 -0.76
N GLY A 192 3.14 -10.40 -1.52
CA GLY A 192 4.53 -10.00 -1.38
C GLY A 192 4.76 -8.54 -1.74
N SER A 193 4.24 -8.07 -2.88
CA SER A 193 4.34 -6.65 -3.26
C SER A 193 3.60 -5.75 -2.28
N TYR A 194 2.44 -6.18 -1.76
CA TYR A 194 1.70 -5.43 -0.77
C TYR A 194 2.49 -5.27 0.54
N LEU A 195 3.06 -6.35 1.06
CA LEU A 195 3.87 -6.27 2.28
C LEU A 195 5.13 -5.43 2.06
N LEU A 196 5.79 -5.58 0.91
CA LEU A 196 6.94 -4.78 0.55
C LEU A 196 6.58 -3.30 0.51
N ALA A 197 5.46 -2.95 -0.12
CA ALA A 197 4.96 -1.58 -0.16
C ALA A 197 4.71 -1.01 1.25
N GLN A 198 4.01 -1.75 2.11
CA GLN A 198 3.74 -1.33 3.49
C GLN A 198 5.05 -1.17 4.29
N GLY A 199 6.00 -2.07 4.12
CA GLY A 199 7.33 -1.98 4.72
C GLY A 199 8.10 -0.75 4.28
N LEU A 200 8.06 -0.41 2.98
CA LEU A 200 8.71 0.79 2.44
C LEU A 200 8.05 2.09 2.92
N ILE A 201 6.71 2.12 3.02
CA ILE A 201 5.98 3.27 3.58
C ILE A 201 6.35 3.47 5.06
N VAL A 202 6.46 2.40 5.83
CA VAL A 202 6.91 2.48 7.23
C VAL A 202 8.38 2.91 7.32
N ALA A 203 9.25 2.37 6.46
CA ALA A 203 10.65 2.77 6.39
C ALA A 203 10.79 4.26 6.12
N SER A 204 9.94 4.82 5.24
CA SER A 204 9.94 6.25 4.92
C SER A 204 9.71 7.16 6.11
N VAL A 205 9.04 6.67 7.14
CA VAL A 205 8.73 7.43 8.36
C VAL A 205 9.77 7.16 9.45
N VAL A 206 10.23 5.92 9.58
CA VAL A 206 11.21 5.52 10.59
C VAL A 206 12.59 6.09 10.30
N LEU A 207 12.92 6.31 9.02
CA LEU A 207 14.18 6.90 8.57
C LEU A 207 14.17 8.44 8.56
N LEU A 208 13.05 9.08 8.92
CA LEU A 208 13.04 10.54 9.06
C LEU A 208 13.89 10.95 10.27
N PRO A 209 14.79 11.94 10.10
CA PRO A 209 15.63 12.45 11.19
C PRO A 209 14.82 13.21 12.25
#